data_AF-A0AAV8WRD6-F1
#
_entry.id   AF-A0AAV8WRD6-F1
#
_cell.length_a   1.000
_cell.length_b   1.000
_cell.length_c   1.000
_cell.angle_alpha   90.00
_cell.angle_beta   90.00
_cell.angle_gamma   90.00
#
_symmetry.space_group_name_H-M   'P 1'
#
loop_
_entity.id
_entity.type
_entity.pdbx_description
1 polymer ?
#
loop_
_entity_poly.entity_id
_entity_poly.type
_entity_poly.pdbx_seq_one_letter_code
_entity_poly.pdbx_strand_id
1 'polypeptide(L)'
;MKSHLLHCIHVPDAVKSKFRQYNIESTPRVLLHSQLRNEIDTSTVKNDSAISDRGGLFKTPKSYTTTTKSHSSSIMATFFDGMKEDERTELKVLFARAIYASCTQFLIVENNEWQTFLKKLRPSFVLPTYLLANRLLNDEYDRVQVQVEEKLRQSESLSLQCDG
;
A
#
# COMPACT_ATOMS: atom_id res chain seq x y z
N MET A 1 -5.52 20.20 -24.89
CA MET A 1 -5.84 18.77 -24.65
C MET A 1 -5.71 17.87 -25.89
N LYS A 2 -5.80 18.36 -27.14
CA LYS A 2 -5.83 17.51 -28.36
C LYS A 2 -4.46 17.03 -28.90
N SER A 3 -3.33 17.57 -28.41
CA SER A 3 -1.99 17.32 -28.96
C SER A 3 -1.37 15.97 -28.56
N HIS A 4 -1.74 15.41 -27.40
CA HIS A 4 -1.19 14.13 -26.92
C HIS A 4 -1.66 12.94 -27.79
N LEU A 5 -2.86 13.03 -28.39
CA LEU A 5 -3.43 11.99 -29.25
C LEU A 5 -2.67 11.82 -30.57
N LEU A 6 -1.98 12.86 -31.05
CA LEU A 6 -1.13 12.79 -32.25
C LEU A 6 0.15 11.97 -32.03
N HIS A 7 0.62 11.93 -30.78
CA HIS A 7 1.88 11.28 -30.38
C HIS A 7 1.65 9.91 -29.71
N CYS A 8 0.40 9.51 -29.52
CA CYS A 8 0.05 8.24 -28.91
C CYS A 8 0.21 7.07 -29.91
N ILE A 9 0.94 6.05 -29.48
CA ILE A 9 1.30 4.87 -30.29
C ILE A 9 0.04 4.08 -30.68
N HIS A 10 -0.93 3.94 -29.77
CA HIS A 10 -2.09 3.07 -29.92
C HIS A 10 -3.31 3.72 -30.59
N VAL A 11 -3.22 5.01 -30.98
CA VAL A 11 -4.35 5.66 -31.66
C VAL A 11 -4.35 5.27 -33.14
N PRO A 12 -5.49 4.76 -33.68
CA PRO A 12 -5.61 4.40 -35.09
C PRO A 12 -5.33 5.57 -36.04
N ASP A 13 -4.69 5.29 -37.19
CA ASP A 13 -4.26 6.33 -38.13
C ASP A 13 -5.43 7.14 -38.71
N ALA A 14 -6.61 6.52 -38.86
CA ALA A 14 -7.85 7.19 -39.27
C ALA A 14 -8.32 8.27 -38.28
N VAL A 15 -7.91 8.17 -37.01
CA VAL A 15 -8.21 9.17 -35.97
C VAL A 15 -7.12 10.24 -35.96
N LYS A 16 -5.84 9.86 -36.10
CA LYS A 16 -4.70 10.80 -36.21
C LYS A 16 -4.85 11.74 -37.41
N SER A 17 -5.31 11.25 -38.55
CA SER A 17 -5.48 12.05 -39.78
C SER A 17 -6.52 13.16 -39.64
N LYS A 18 -7.63 12.90 -38.93
CA LYS A 18 -8.68 13.90 -38.64
C LYS A 18 -8.17 15.08 -37.82
N PHE A 19 -7.21 14.84 -36.91
CA PHE A 19 -6.60 15.91 -36.11
C PHE A 19 -5.52 16.68 -36.88
N ARG A 20 -4.86 16.07 -37.87
CA ARG A 20 -3.89 16.76 -38.73
C ARG A 20 -4.58 17.77 -39.66
N GLN A 21 -5.76 17.42 -40.18
CA GLN A 21 -6.52 18.29 -41.09
C GLN A 21 -7.00 19.58 -40.41
N TYR A 22 -7.36 19.52 -39.12
CA TYR A 22 -7.85 20.67 -38.37
C TYR A 22 -6.77 21.74 -38.06
N ASN A 23 -5.49 21.37 -38.10
CA ASN A 23 -4.37 22.29 -37.80
C ASN A 23 -3.90 23.11 -39.02
N ILE A 24 -4.40 22.82 -40.23
CA ILE A 24 -3.95 23.51 -41.45
C ILE A 24 -4.73 24.82 -41.67
N GLU A 25 -5.92 24.98 -41.10
CA GLU A 25 -6.75 26.19 -41.28
C GLU A 25 -6.49 27.32 -40.28
N SER A 26 -5.49 27.20 -39.39
CA SER A 26 -5.19 28.27 -38.42
C SER A 26 -3.70 28.45 -38.15
N THR A 27 -3.04 29.26 -38.98
CA THR A 27 -1.87 30.07 -38.59
C THR A 27 -1.67 31.18 -39.64
N PRO A 28 -1.11 32.38 -39.32
CA PRO A 28 0.16 32.50 -38.59
C PRO A 28 0.34 33.72 -37.64
N ARG A 29 1.23 33.56 -36.63
CA ARG A 29 2.26 34.54 -36.20
C ARG A 29 3.18 33.87 -35.16
N VAL A 30 4.49 33.67 -35.45
CA VAL A 30 5.64 34.53 -35.01
C VAL A 30 5.82 34.47 -33.47
N LEU A 31 6.95 34.18 -32.82
CA LEU A 31 8.36 33.80 -33.09
C LEU A 31 9.00 33.62 -31.67
N LEU A 32 10.19 32.99 -31.62
CA LEU A 32 11.30 33.17 -30.65
C LEU A 32 11.35 32.39 -29.31
N HIS A 33 12.49 31.66 -29.17
CA HIS A 33 13.42 31.52 -28.02
C HIS A 33 12.92 30.85 -26.71
N SER A 34 13.71 30.11 -25.93
CA SER A 34 15.05 29.50 -26.05
C SER A 34 15.31 28.65 -24.79
N GLN A 35 16.23 27.69 -24.93
CA GLN A 35 16.87 26.88 -23.90
C GLN A 35 17.46 27.65 -22.71
N LEU A 36 17.60 26.97 -21.56
CA LEU A 36 18.69 26.97 -20.52
C LEU A 36 18.11 26.20 -19.30
N ARG A 37 18.59 25.07 -18.72
CA ARG A 37 19.88 24.47 -18.29
C ARG A 37 20.51 25.02 -17.00
N ASN A 38 20.93 24.07 -16.14
CA ASN A 38 21.82 24.07 -14.95
C ASN A 38 21.08 24.21 -13.59
N GLU A 39 21.11 23.29 -12.60
CA GLU A 39 22.11 22.39 -11.99
C GLU A 39 22.99 23.06 -10.90
N ILE A 40 23.17 22.35 -9.76
CA ILE A 40 24.22 22.51 -8.70
C ILE A 40 23.85 23.55 -7.57
N ASP A 41 24.06 23.42 -6.25
CA ASP A 41 24.99 22.63 -5.41
C ASP A 41 24.55 22.44 -3.93
N THR A 42 25.30 21.53 -3.30
CA THR A 42 25.47 21.05 -1.92
C THR A 42 25.89 22.08 -0.85
N SER A 43 25.52 21.89 0.43
CA SER A 43 26.43 22.12 1.58
C SER A 43 25.98 21.52 2.92
N THR A 44 26.95 20.81 3.51
CA THR A 44 27.16 20.14 4.81
C THR A 44 27.09 21.01 6.08
N VAL A 45 26.71 20.42 7.24
CA VAL A 45 27.27 20.76 8.58
C VAL A 45 27.35 19.49 9.45
N LYS A 46 28.55 19.23 10.01
CA LYS A 46 28.87 18.29 11.11
C LYS A 46 28.90 19.05 12.44
N ASN A 47 28.69 18.37 13.58
CA ASN A 47 29.52 18.55 14.78
C ASN A 47 29.29 17.46 15.84
N ASP A 48 30.40 16.90 16.32
CA ASP A 48 30.58 15.91 17.38
C ASP A 48 30.62 16.56 18.78
N SER A 49 30.32 15.79 19.84
CA SER A 49 30.92 15.94 21.17
C SER A 49 30.75 14.66 22.00
N ALA A 50 31.86 14.14 22.55
CA ALA A 50 31.94 12.97 23.44
C ALA A 50 32.73 13.33 24.71
N ILE A 51 32.28 12.87 25.90
CA ILE A 51 33.03 12.69 27.19
C ILE A 51 32.19 11.67 28.02
N SER A 52 32.56 10.41 28.29
CA SER A 52 33.60 9.78 29.15
C SER A 52 33.24 9.60 30.65
N ASP A 53 33.00 8.32 31.00
CA ASP A 53 33.57 7.52 32.13
C ASP A 53 33.11 7.70 33.61
N ARG A 54 32.57 6.61 34.20
CA ARG A 54 33.14 5.86 35.37
C ARG A 54 32.15 4.86 35.98
N GLY A 55 32.69 3.70 36.40
CA GLY A 55 31.98 2.48 36.78
C GLY A 55 31.33 2.39 38.17
N GLY A 56 30.71 1.23 38.43
CA GLY A 56 30.10 0.88 39.71
C GLY A 56 29.61 -0.58 39.75
N LEU A 57 30.40 -1.41 40.43
CA LEU A 57 30.20 -2.82 40.75
C LEU A 57 29.16 -2.98 41.87
N PHE A 58 28.05 -3.68 41.62
CA PHE A 58 27.24 -4.28 42.70
C PHE A 58 26.70 -5.67 42.30
N LYS A 59 26.94 -6.64 43.18
CA LYS A 59 26.55 -8.06 43.07
C LYS A 59 25.25 -8.33 43.85
N THR A 60 24.43 -9.23 43.29
CA THR A 60 23.48 -10.18 43.94
C THR A 60 22.19 -9.63 44.61
N PRO A 61 21.05 -10.38 44.66
CA PRO A 61 20.96 -11.85 44.77
C PRO A 61 20.19 -12.62 43.69
N LYS A 62 20.60 -13.88 43.58
CA LYS A 62 20.06 -14.93 42.73
C LYS A 62 18.60 -15.21 43.10
N SER A 63 17.69 -14.98 42.16
CA SER A 63 16.36 -15.59 42.23
C SER A 63 16.50 -17.06 41.86
N TYR A 64 16.13 -17.92 42.78
CA TYR A 64 16.05 -19.38 42.62
C TYR A 64 14.98 -19.69 41.56
N THR A 65 15.41 -19.97 40.33
CA THR A 65 14.55 -20.63 39.35
C THR A 65 14.42 -22.09 39.74
N THR A 66 13.41 -22.41 40.53
CA THR A 66 12.91 -23.77 40.65
C THR A 66 12.29 -24.13 39.30
N THR A 67 13.04 -24.82 38.45
CA THR A 67 12.54 -25.41 37.20
C THR A 67 11.67 -26.62 37.55
N THR A 68 10.46 -26.37 38.04
CA THR A 68 9.39 -27.36 37.98
C THR A 68 8.89 -27.38 36.54
N LYS A 69 9.25 -28.43 35.78
CA LYS A 69 8.64 -28.72 34.49
C LYS A 69 7.17 -29.02 34.73
N SER A 70 6.35 -27.97 34.74
CA SER A 70 4.92 -28.08 35.00
C SER A 70 4.21 -28.54 33.74
N HIS A 71 3.56 -29.71 33.83
CA HIS A 71 2.62 -30.21 32.84
C HIS A 71 1.33 -29.35 32.76
N SER A 72 1.22 -28.28 33.56
CA SER A 72 0.04 -27.38 33.64
C SER A 72 0.00 -26.28 32.57
N SER A 73 1.04 -26.10 31.76
CA SER A 73 1.11 -24.99 30.80
C SER A 73 0.07 -25.10 29.67
N SER A 74 -0.40 -26.31 29.36
CA SER A 74 -1.33 -26.56 28.24
C SER A 74 -2.75 -26.04 28.49
N ILE A 75 -3.24 -26.06 29.74
CA ILE A 75 -4.63 -25.67 30.04
C ILE A 75 -4.80 -24.15 30.04
N MET A 76 -3.78 -23.42 30.49
CA MET A 76 -3.81 -21.96 30.49
C MET A 76 -3.65 -21.37 29.08
N ALA A 77 -2.93 -22.06 28.18
CA ALA A 77 -2.73 -21.60 26.81
C ALA A 77 -4.04 -21.47 26.00
N THR A 78 -5.07 -22.27 26.32
CA THR A 78 -6.40 -22.19 25.68
C THR A 78 -7.32 -21.14 26.29
N PHE A 79 -7.00 -20.64 27.49
CA PHE A 79 -7.81 -19.62 28.17
C PHE A 79 -7.48 -18.20 27.67
N PHE A 80 -6.24 -17.96 27.28
CA PHE A 80 -5.82 -16.68 26.72
C PHE A 80 -6.00 -16.68 25.21
N ASP A 81 -6.53 -15.58 24.68
CA ASP A 81 -6.60 -15.39 23.24
C ASP A 81 -5.17 -15.28 22.68
N GLY A 82 -4.71 -16.32 21.99
CA GLY A 82 -3.43 -16.36 21.30
C GLY A 82 -3.63 -16.49 19.79
N MET A 83 -2.77 -15.83 19.03
CA MET A 83 -2.79 -15.88 17.56
C MET A 83 -1.39 -16.16 17.03
N LYS A 84 -1.26 -17.20 16.19
CA LYS A 84 -0.01 -17.52 15.50
C LYS A 84 0.27 -16.49 14.40
N GLU A 85 1.52 -16.33 13.99
CA GLU A 85 1.86 -15.32 12.97
C GLU A 85 1.24 -15.62 11.60
N ASP A 86 1.15 -16.91 11.23
CA ASP A 86 0.51 -17.32 9.97
C ASP A 86 -0.97 -16.98 9.97
N GLU A 87 -1.68 -17.33 11.06
CA GLU A 87 -3.10 -17.00 11.27
C GLU A 87 -3.32 -15.48 11.24
N ARG A 88 -2.45 -14.72 11.90
CA ARG A 88 -2.50 -13.25 11.89
C ARG A 88 -2.37 -12.69 10.48
N THR A 89 -1.44 -13.23 9.71
CA THR A 89 -1.20 -12.82 8.33
C THR A 89 -2.40 -13.16 7.45
N GLU A 90 -2.96 -14.36 7.60
CA GLU A 90 -4.16 -14.80 6.91
C GLU A 90 -5.36 -13.89 7.19
N LEU A 91 -5.63 -13.59 8.47
CA LEU A 91 -6.73 -12.69 8.85
C LEU A 91 -6.57 -11.29 8.26
N LYS A 92 -5.34 -10.76 8.19
CA LYS A 92 -5.08 -9.46 7.56
C LYS A 92 -5.40 -9.48 6.07
N VAL A 93 -5.03 -10.55 5.37
CA VAL A 93 -5.34 -10.73 3.95
C VAL A 93 -6.85 -10.86 3.73
N LEU A 94 -7.54 -11.66 4.54
CA LEU A 94 -9.00 -11.81 4.47
C LEU A 94 -9.72 -10.48 4.73
N PHE A 95 -9.25 -9.72 5.71
CA PHE A 95 -9.80 -8.40 6.02
C PHE A 95 -9.62 -7.41 4.86
N ALA A 96 -8.43 -7.36 4.26
CA ALA A 96 -8.17 -6.52 3.09
C ALA A 96 -9.04 -6.91 1.89
N ARG A 97 -9.18 -8.22 1.65
CA ARG A 97 -10.07 -8.74 0.61
C ARG A 97 -11.52 -8.35 0.83
N ALA A 98 -12.02 -8.44 2.07
CA ALA A 98 -13.37 -8.02 2.39
C ALA A 98 -13.57 -6.54 2.03
N ILE A 99 -12.67 -5.66 2.49
CA ILE A 99 -12.72 -4.21 2.20
C ILE A 99 -12.72 -3.94 0.70
N TYR A 100 -11.82 -4.59 -0.04
CA TYR A 100 -11.68 -4.40 -1.49
C TYR A 100 -12.96 -4.86 -2.21
N ALA A 101 -13.48 -6.05 -1.89
CA ALA A 101 -14.64 -6.64 -2.55
C ALA A 101 -15.95 -5.89 -2.26
N SER A 102 -16.10 -5.30 -1.06
CA SER A 102 -17.30 -4.52 -0.69
C SER A 102 -17.17 -3.03 -0.98
N CYS A 103 -16.08 -2.59 -1.65
CA CYS A 103 -15.78 -1.17 -1.88
C CYS A 103 -15.88 -0.34 -0.58
N THR A 104 -15.50 -0.94 0.55
CA THR A 104 -15.63 -0.28 1.85
C THR A 104 -14.61 0.83 1.98
N GLN A 105 -15.05 1.97 2.49
CA GLN A 105 -14.19 3.12 2.72
C GLN A 105 -13.03 2.74 3.66
N PHE A 106 -11.82 3.18 3.31
CA PHE A 106 -10.60 2.88 4.07
C PHE A 106 -10.71 3.28 5.56
N LEU A 107 -11.46 4.35 5.86
CA LEU A 107 -11.71 4.85 7.23
C LEU A 107 -12.35 3.82 8.18
N ILE A 108 -12.82 2.67 7.68
CA ILE A 108 -13.34 1.59 8.53
C ILE A 108 -12.34 1.13 9.59
N VAL A 109 -11.03 1.19 9.30
CA VAL A 109 -9.99 0.78 10.26
C VAL A 109 -9.74 1.79 11.38
N GLU A 110 -10.13 3.04 11.17
CA GLU A 110 -10.01 4.14 12.12
C GLU A 110 -11.29 4.35 12.94
N ASN A 111 -12.39 3.68 12.56
CA ASN A 111 -13.66 3.79 13.25
C ASN A 111 -13.66 2.99 14.58
N ASN A 112 -13.94 3.69 15.68
CA ASN A 112 -13.93 3.12 17.03
C ASN A 112 -14.95 1.98 17.25
N GLU A 113 -16.10 2.02 16.59
CA GLU A 113 -17.11 0.96 16.71
C GLU A 113 -16.63 -0.32 16.05
N TRP A 114 -16.02 -0.21 14.87
CA TRP A 114 -15.41 -1.34 14.18
C TRP A 114 -14.23 -1.92 14.96
N GLN A 115 -13.37 -1.06 15.52
CA GLN A 115 -12.29 -1.50 16.40
C GLN A 115 -12.82 -2.24 17.62
N THR A 116 -13.85 -1.70 18.28
CA THR A 116 -14.46 -2.31 19.48
C THR A 116 -15.13 -3.64 19.15
N PHE A 117 -15.86 -3.70 18.05
CA PHE A 117 -16.51 -4.91 17.57
C PHE A 117 -15.49 -6.02 17.28
N LEU A 118 -14.46 -5.72 16.49
CA LEU A 118 -13.41 -6.69 16.13
C LEU A 118 -12.58 -7.11 17.35
N LYS A 119 -12.32 -6.19 18.30
CA LYS A 119 -11.66 -6.53 19.57
C LYS A 119 -12.51 -7.46 20.45
N LYS A 120 -13.83 -7.34 20.44
CA LYS A 120 -14.70 -8.28 21.15
C LYS A 120 -14.74 -9.65 20.47
N LEU A 121 -14.66 -9.71 19.15
CA LEU A 121 -14.60 -10.98 18.42
C LEU A 121 -13.26 -11.70 18.60
N ARG A 122 -12.14 -10.98 18.50
CA ARG A 122 -10.79 -11.53 18.55
C ARG A 122 -9.81 -10.52 19.17
N PRO A 123 -9.69 -10.46 20.51
CA PRO A 123 -8.82 -9.50 21.22
C PRO A 123 -7.37 -9.41 20.70
N SER A 124 -6.79 -10.53 20.29
CA SER A 124 -5.41 -10.65 19.81
C SER A 124 -5.23 -10.23 18.36
N PHE A 125 -6.31 -10.00 17.62
CA PHE A 125 -6.23 -9.41 16.29
C PHE A 125 -5.98 -7.90 16.39
N VAL A 126 -5.01 -7.40 15.63
CA VAL A 126 -4.69 -5.98 15.52
C VAL A 126 -4.99 -5.54 14.09
N LEU A 127 -5.84 -4.55 13.96
CA LEU A 127 -6.24 -3.98 12.66
C LEU A 127 -5.01 -3.46 11.91
N PRO A 128 -4.84 -3.83 10.62
CA PRO A 128 -3.63 -3.52 9.88
C PRO A 128 -3.68 -2.15 9.18
N THR A 129 -3.70 -1.01 9.88
CA THR A 129 -3.87 0.32 9.22
C THR A 129 -2.82 0.62 8.14
N TYR A 130 -1.53 0.66 8.51
CA TYR A 130 -0.45 0.99 7.57
C TYR A 130 -0.25 -0.08 6.49
N LEU A 131 -0.30 -1.36 6.88
CA LEU A 131 -0.15 -2.47 5.95
C LEU A 131 -1.31 -2.57 4.97
N LEU A 132 -2.53 -2.23 5.40
CA LEU A 132 -3.71 -2.21 4.54
C LEU A 132 -3.53 -1.19 3.41
N ALA A 133 -3.16 0.04 3.74
CA ALA A 133 -3.00 1.12 2.75
C ALA A 133 -1.87 0.86 1.74
N ASN A 134 -0.76 0.28 2.18
CA ASN A 134 0.47 0.24 1.37
C ASN A 134 0.71 -1.11 0.69
N ARG A 135 0.20 -2.21 1.24
CA ARG A 135 0.50 -3.55 0.75
C ARG A 135 -0.75 -4.38 0.49
N LEU A 136 -1.57 -4.60 1.51
CA LEU A 136 -2.64 -5.61 1.41
C LEU A 136 -3.70 -5.26 0.36
N LEU A 137 -4.05 -3.97 0.21
CA LEU A 137 -4.99 -3.54 -0.84
C LEU A 137 -4.36 -3.60 -2.24
N ASN A 138 -3.05 -3.33 -2.36
CA ASN A 138 -2.32 -3.46 -3.62
C ASN A 138 -2.20 -4.93 -4.04
N ASP A 139 -1.83 -5.81 -3.11
CA ASP A 139 -1.76 -7.26 -3.33
C ASP A 139 -3.13 -7.82 -3.79
N GLU A 140 -4.23 -7.31 -3.21
CA GLU A 140 -5.58 -7.72 -3.60
C GLU A 140 -6.02 -7.11 -4.95
N TYR A 141 -5.64 -5.86 -5.25
CA TYR A 141 -5.81 -5.26 -6.56
C TYR A 141 -5.12 -6.09 -7.64
N ASP A 142 -3.84 -6.42 -7.47
CA ASP A 142 -3.06 -7.22 -8.41
C ASP A 142 -3.69 -8.60 -8.62
N ARG A 143 -4.15 -9.25 -7.54
CA ARG A 143 -4.87 -10.53 -7.60
C ARG A 143 -6.14 -10.45 -8.44
N VAL A 144 -6.90 -9.37 -8.30
CA VAL A 144 -8.15 -9.16 -9.06
C VAL A 144 -7.83 -8.77 -10.50
N GLN A 145 -6.80 -7.95 -10.73
CA GLN A 145 -6.35 -7.53 -12.04
C GLN A 145 -5.97 -8.73 -12.92
N VAL A 146 -5.22 -9.71 -12.37
CA VAL A 146 -4.91 -10.96 -13.09
C VAL A 146 -6.18 -11.71 -13.53
N GLN A 147 -7.21 -11.76 -12.68
CA GLN A 147 -8.48 -12.40 -13.03
C GLN A 147 -9.26 -11.62 -14.08
N VAL A 148 -9.21 -10.29 -14.02
CA VAL A 148 -9.83 -9.41 -15.01
C VAL A 148 -9.13 -9.56 -16.35
N GLU A 149 -7.81 -9.57 -16.39
CA GLU A 149 -7.01 -9.76 -17.60
C GLU A 149 -7.30 -11.10 -18.27
N GLU A 150 -7.40 -12.19 -17.50
CA GLU A 150 -7.77 -13.48 -18.06
C GLU A 150 -9.20 -13.46 -18.63
N LYS A 151 -10.15 -12.83 -17.95
CA LYS A 151 -11.52 -12.65 -18.47
C LYS A 151 -11.54 -11.84 -19.76
N LEU A 152 -10.73 -10.78 -19.85
CA LEU A 152 -10.59 -9.98 -21.06
C LEU A 152 -10.01 -10.81 -22.22
N ARG A 153 -8.95 -11.60 -21.96
CA ARG A 153 -8.33 -12.47 -22.96
C ARG A 153 -9.28 -13.54 -23.50
N GLN A 154 -10.19 -14.03 -22.65
CA GLN A 154 -11.20 -15.03 -23.01
C GLN A 154 -12.46 -14.42 -23.64
N SER A 155 -12.63 -13.09 -23.60
CA SER A 155 -13.84 -12.44 -24.13
C SER A 155 -13.84 -12.38 -25.66
N GLU A 156 -14.97 -12.72 -26.27
CA GLU A 156 -15.16 -12.64 -27.73
C GLU A 156 -15.33 -11.18 -28.21
N SER A 157 -15.91 -10.34 -27.36
CA SER A 157 -16.19 -8.93 -27.66
C SER A 157 -16.06 -8.07 -26.42
N LEU A 158 -15.54 -6.85 -26.58
CA LEU A 158 -15.41 -5.85 -25.54
C LEU A 158 -16.17 -4.57 -25.93
N SER A 159 -17.02 -4.07 -25.02
CA SER A 159 -17.70 -2.78 -25.15
C SER A 159 -17.31 -1.86 -24.00
N LEU A 160 -17.08 -0.59 -24.30
CA LEU A 160 -16.80 0.46 -23.31
C LEU A 160 -18.01 1.38 -23.19
N GLN A 161 -18.51 1.54 -21.97
CA GLN A 161 -19.50 2.56 -21.64
C GLN A 161 -18.79 3.71 -20.94
N CYS A 162 -18.86 4.90 -21.54
CA CYS A 162 -18.38 6.13 -20.94
C CYS A 162 -19.57 6.84 -20.29
N ASP A 163 -19.49 7.12 -19.00
CA ASP A 163 -20.44 7.96 -18.26
C ASP A 163 -19.80 9.35 -18.04
N GLY A 164 -20.59 10.41 -18.14
CA GLY A 164 -20.12 11.80 -18.25
C GLY A 164 -20.73 12.73 -17.21
#